data_AF-A0A7J9VNZ0-F1
#
_entry.id   AF-A0A7J9VNZ0-F1
#
_cell.length_a   1.000
_cell.length_b   1.000
_cell.length_c   1.000
_cell.angle_alpha   90.00
_cell.angle_beta   90.00
_cell.angle_gamma   90.00
#
_symmetry.space_group_name_H-M   'P 1'
#
loop_
_entity.id
_entity.type
_entity.pdbx_description
1 polymer ?
#
loop_
_entity_poly.entity_id
_entity_poly.type
_entity_poly.pdbx_seq_one_letter_code
_entity_poly.pdbx_strand_id
1 'polypeptide(L)'
;MAGAARRRPPQGRRRRGSGRMLGQRNRRAARTAPVRAQRATRSRRRPGRRRRRGPLAAGSQHRPSRRQPSRSPLLRRTPRGRTCVGQDPATQRLPRSRRRRMNAAQPMPEWAPPDHPASWEADPVPLGAHRLLPEFPIEALPGWLAEYVAAVTDATQTPPDLPGCVALACLSAACGGKALVVPRPGWEEPVNIYTVVALPPGSRKTAVFRALTTPLLAAEKQLVDVAKGMRIEAEMAARVARAQAEDSARAAEKSGKADAVAEATAAMIDADSLTVPPVPQLVAGNETPESASALLAAQGGRLAVLSAEGGVFNDLAGRYSNKPNLDLFLKGHGGDVLRTGRIGRDAEYVERPALTLGVTLQPQLLRQLATMPGFRDSGVLARILYALPENTVGRRKIDTPPPPAETTQAYAETLQALVLSLYELPEPIQLTLTADARAALRQLEEWLEPQLDSTTGRLHAITDWAAKLAGATLRLAGMLHLAAHIRSGYDQPISSATFRAAARLGHYYLAQALAVFDLMGADSDLEDARHVLAWITRTRSREFTRRDLFYAVRGKTRFAKVTDLDPALVLLTEHGHIRHKPAEPNPKGGRPSAVYEVHPALTESTEPTKPRSSVGSVGFVHATPRPTADEEYPQ
;
A
#
# COMPACT_ATOMS: atom_id res chain seq x y z
N MET A 1 57.56 -54.93 -23.08
CA MET A 1 56.92 -53.60 -23.22
C MET A 1 56.33 -53.17 -21.87
N ALA A 2 55.98 -51.90 -21.71
CA ALA A 2 55.57 -51.29 -20.44
C ALA A 2 54.21 -51.83 -19.89
N GLY A 3 53.90 -51.68 -18.60
CA GLY A 3 54.68 -51.04 -17.52
C GLY A 3 53.84 -50.67 -16.29
N ALA A 4 53.37 -51.69 -15.57
CA ALA A 4 52.48 -51.68 -14.41
C ALA A 4 52.63 -50.57 -13.33
N ALA A 5 51.46 -50.16 -12.82
CA ALA A 5 51.07 -49.82 -11.43
C ALA A 5 52.09 -49.26 -10.40
N ARG A 6 51.71 -48.14 -9.76
CA ARG A 6 52.14 -47.69 -8.42
C ARG A 6 50.88 -47.20 -7.67
N ARG A 7 50.50 -47.59 -6.44
CA ARG A 7 51.18 -47.88 -5.14
C ARG A 7 51.74 -46.63 -4.40
N ARG A 8 51.00 -46.22 -3.36
CA ARG A 8 51.48 -45.56 -2.11
C ARG A 8 52.16 -46.62 -1.20
N PRO A 9 52.76 -46.27 -0.04
CA PRO A 9 53.57 -45.10 0.36
C PRO A 9 54.96 -45.57 0.89
N PRO A 10 55.66 -44.78 1.71
CA PRO A 10 56.24 -45.33 2.96
C PRO A 10 55.98 -44.47 4.22
N GLN A 11 56.34 -45.00 5.40
CA GLN A 11 56.16 -44.37 6.73
C GLN A 11 57.50 -43.95 7.38
N GLY A 12 57.47 -42.92 8.24
CA GLY A 12 58.62 -42.45 9.05
C GLY A 12 58.34 -42.41 10.57
N ARG A 13 59.15 -43.15 11.34
CA ARG A 13 59.16 -43.30 12.82
C ARG A 13 59.50 -41.96 13.54
N ARG A 14 58.86 -41.54 14.66
CA ARG A 14 58.75 -42.04 16.07
C ARG A 14 59.94 -41.75 17.04
N ARG A 15 59.74 -40.79 17.96
CA ARG A 15 60.18 -40.62 19.39
C ARG A 15 59.33 -39.46 19.97
N ARG A 16 58.75 -39.35 21.19
CA ARG A 16 58.67 -40.05 22.51
C ARG A 16 59.60 -39.57 23.65
N GLY A 17 58.98 -39.10 24.76
CA GLY A 17 59.58 -38.60 26.04
C GLY A 17 59.63 -37.05 26.11
N SER A 18 59.48 -36.34 27.25
CA SER A 18 59.04 -36.60 28.66
C SER A 18 59.18 -35.29 29.48
N GLY A 19 58.53 -34.98 30.62
CA GLY A 19 57.49 -35.63 31.46
C GLY A 19 57.37 -34.95 32.86
N ARG A 20 56.30 -35.22 33.64
CA ARG A 20 55.87 -34.55 34.92
C ARG A 20 55.25 -33.14 34.72
N MET A 21 54.21 -32.64 35.41
CA MET A 21 53.36 -33.01 36.57
C MET A 21 53.79 -32.50 37.97
N LEU A 22 53.12 -31.42 38.44
CA LEU A 22 52.89 -30.89 39.80
C LEU A 22 52.08 -29.56 39.64
N GLY A 23 51.17 -29.10 40.50
CA GLY A 23 50.52 -29.65 41.71
C GLY A 23 49.27 -28.80 42.07
N GLN A 24 48.36 -29.30 42.92
CA GLN A 24 47.06 -28.64 43.26
C GLN A 24 47.09 -27.84 44.58
N ARG A 25 46.01 -27.03 44.81
CA ARG A 25 45.36 -26.60 46.09
C ARG A 25 45.50 -25.10 46.48
N ASN A 26 44.57 -24.45 47.21
CA ASN A 26 43.09 -24.59 47.34
C ASN A 26 42.47 -23.42 48.20
N ARG A 27 41.15 -23.18 48.07
CA ARG A 27 40.16 -22.69 49.08
C ARG A 27 40.05 -21.21 49.54
N ARG A 28 38.79 -20.88 49.92
CA ARG A 28 38.20 -19.69 50.62
C ARG A 28 38.04 -18.41 49.76
N ALA A 29 36.89 -17.75 49.55
CA ALA A 29 35.49 -17.71 50.09
C ALA A 29 35.16 -16.55 51.06
N ALA A 30 33.87 -16.13 51.06
CA ALA A 30 33.24 -14.95 51.71
C ALA A 30 33.34 -13.62 50.91
N ARG A 31 32.40 -12.65 50.96
CA ARG A 31 31.02 -12.59 51.51
C ARG A 31 30.19 -11.43 50.89
N THR A 32 28.86 -11.60 50.82
CA THR A 32 27.75 -10.60 50.88
C THR A 32 28.00 -9.08 50.73
N ALA A 33 27.26 -8.40 49.82
CA ALA A 33 26.19 -7.39 50.13
C ALA A 33 25.83 -6.45 48.92
N PRO A 34 24.57 -5.96 48.79
CA PRO A 34 24.13 -5.00 47.77
C PRO A 34 23.82 -3.58 48.31
N VAL A 35 23.77 -2.56 47.43
CA VAL A 35 23.24 -1.17 47.63
C VAL A 35 23.43 -0.41 46.30
N ARG A 36 22.61 0.54 45.80
CA ARG A 36 21.32 1.15 46.21
C ARG A 36 20.52 1.55 44.95
N ALA A 37 19.19 1.55 45.02
CA ALA A 37 18.38 2.41 44.15
C ALA A 37 18.20 3.80 44.81
N GLN A 38 18.01 4.86 44.02
CA GLN A 38 17.59 6.18 44.52
C GLN A 38 16.31 6.66 43.83
N ARG A 39 15.36 7.13 44.65
CA ARG A 39 14.16 7.87 44.25
C ARG A 39 14.11 9.18 45.05
N ALA A 40 13.97 10.32 44.37
CA ALA A 40 13.46 11.57 44.94
C ALA A 40 12.78 12.35 43.79
N THR A 41 11.46 12.43 43.64
CA THR A 41 10.38 13.03 44.46
C THR A 41 10.23 14.55 44.39
N ARG A 42 9.35 14.98 43.47
CA ARG A 42 8.30 16.03 43.61
C ARG A 42 8.69 17.46 44.05
N SER A 43 8.47 18.39 43.13
CA SER A 43 7.78 19.67 43.37
C SER A 43 7.06 20.12 42.08
N ARG A 44 6.20 21.14 42.07
CA ARG A 44 4.90 21.38 42.74
C ARG A 44 4.32 22.63 42.03
N ARG A 45 3.17 22.49 41.34
CA ARG A 45 2.15 23.51 40.97
C ARG A 45 2.54 24.88 40.32
N ARG A 46 1.75 25.28 39.31
CA ARG A 46 1.57 26.68 38.84
C ARG A 46 0.94 27.57 39.94
N PRO A 47 1.11 28.91 39.91
CA PRO A 47 0.27 29.80 39.09
C PRO A 47 1.13 30.73 38.17
N GLY A 48 0.60 31.55 37.26
CA GLY A 48 -0.80 31.89 36.95
C GLY A 48 -1.14 33.36 37.26
N ARG A 49 -0.72 34.31 36.40
CA ARG A 49 -1.16 35.73 36.43
C ARG A 49 -1.59 36.24 35.05
N ARG A 50 -2.29 37.38 35.03
CA ARG A 50 -3.22 37.83 33.97
C ARG A 50 -3.08 39.34 33.70
N ARG A 51 -3.10 39.74 32.41
CA ARG A 51 -3.35 41.13 31.92
C ARG A 51 -2.23 42.14 32.30
N ARG A 52 -2.12 43.36 31.76
CA ARG A 52 -3.06 44.25 31.00
C ARG A 52 -2.31 45.11 29.95
N ARG A 53 -3.02 45.46 28.85
CA ARG A 53 -2.88 46.71 28.04
C ARG A 53 -1.50 46.94 27.38
N GLY A 54 -1.32 47.85 26.43
CA GLY A 54 -2.23 48.75 25.68
C GLY A 54 -1.40 49.60 24.67
N PRO A 55 -2.01 50.21 23.64
CA PRO A 55 -1.27 50.58 22.43
C PRO A 55 -0.89 52.06 22.27
N LEU A 56 0.15 52.29 21.47
CA LEU A 56 0.41 53.49 20.65
C LEU A 56 0.90 52.98 19.27
N ALA A 57 0.56 53.47 18.07
CA ALA A 57 -0.21 54.60 17.50
C ALA A 57 0.67 55.54 16.64
N ALA A 58 0.16 55.89 15.45
CA ALA A 58 0.77 56.72 14.40
C ALA A 58 2.03 56.16 13.69
N GLY A 59 2.26 56.41 12.39
CA GLY A 59 1.40 57.12 11.42
C GLY A 59 1.94 57.12 9.97
N SER A 60 1.13 57.66 9.04
CA SER A 60 1.44 58.11 7.65
C SER A 60 2.37 57.24 6.77
N GLN A 61 1.86 56.51 5.76
CA GLN A 61 1.43 57.01 4.43
C GLN A 61 2.55 57.59 3.54
N HIS A 62 2.89 56.90 2.44
CA HIS A 62 2.64 57.41 1.08
C HIS A 62 2.81 56.34 -0.02
N ARG A 63 2.06 56.49 -1.12
CA ARG A 63 2.22 55.82 -2.42
C ARG A 63 2.33 56.93 -3.48
N PRO A 64 3.22 56.78 -4.47
CA PRO A 64 2.77 56.61 -5.86
C PRO A 64 3.68 55.63 -6.66
N SER A 65 3.41 55.23 -7.90
CA SER A 65 2.14 55.00 -8.63
C SER A 65 2.44 54.11 -9.87
N ARG A 66 1.46 53.96 -10.78
CA ARG A 66 1.50 53.07 -11.96
C ARG A 66 2.72 53.23 -12.88
N ARG A 67 3.18 52.11 -13.46
CA ARG A 67 3.62 52.05 -14.87
C ARG A 67 2.99 50.84 -15.57
N GLN A 68 2.75 50.97 -16.87
CA GLN A 68 2.23 49.94 -17.79
C GLN A 68 3.30 49.59 -18.85
N PRO A 69 3.16 48.48 -19.60
CA PRO A 69 4.23 47.95 -20.45
C PRO A 69 4.45 48.76 -21.73
N SER A 70 5.66 48.69 -22.26
CA SER A 70 6.06 49.28 -23.53
C SER A 70 5.61 48.44 -24.74
N ARG A 71 5.34 49.12 -25.86
CA ARG A 71 5.28 48.58 -27.21
C ARG A 71 6.17 49.43 -28.12
N SER A 72 6.85 48.80 -29.07
CA SER A 72 7.42 49.45 -30.25
C SER A 72 7.08 48.65 -31.52
N PRO A 73 7.00 49.25 -32.72
CA PRO A 73 6.29 48.65 -33.86
C PRO A 73 7.13 48.57 -35.17
N LEU A 74 6.46 48.16 -36.26
CA LEU A 74 6.88 48.28 -37.68
C LEU A 74 7.95 47.26 -38.16
N LEU A 75 8.04 46.86 -39.45
CA LEU A 75 7.07 46.68 -40.57
C LEU A 75 7.82 45.98 -41.74
N ARG A 76 7.24 44.96 -42.41
CA ARG A 76 7.03 44.86 -43.90
C ARG A 76 6.85 43.43 -44.47
N ARG A 77 5.76 43.29 -45.23
CA ARG A 77 5.59 42.61 -46.54
C ARG A 77 5.90 41.12 -46.73
N THR A 78 4.83 40.39 -47.06
CA THR A 78 4.82 39.19 -47.94
C THR A 78 4.99 39.60 -49.42
N PRO A 79 5.05 38.64 -50.38
CA PRO A 79 3.79 38.33 -51.10
C PRO A 79 3.63 36.90 -51.69
N ARG A 80 2.42 36.34 -51.50
CA ARG A 80 1.64 35.45 -52.42
C ARG A 80 2.18 34.03 -52.76
N GLY A 81 1.32 33.01 -52.94
CA GLY A 81 -0.11 32.91 -52.61
C GLY A 81 -0.95 31.98 -53.51
N ARG A 82 -2.27 31.97 -53.26
CA ARG A 82 -3.39 31.36 -54.05
C ARG A 82 -3.48 29.82 -54.02
N THR A 83 -4.64 29.20 -54.22
CA THR A 83 -5.99 29.69 -54.66
C THR A 83 -7.13 29.37 -53.67
N CYS A 84 -8.21 30.15 -53.73
CA CYS A 84 -9.52 29.86 -53.12
C CYS A 84 -10.62 29.87 -54.20
N VAL A 85 -11.76 29.21 -53.95
CA VAL A 85 -12.98 29.27 -54.79
C VAL A 85 -14.22 29.26 -53.87
N GLY A 86 -15.20 30.16 -54.09
CA GLY A 86 -16.59 30.10 -53.56
C GLY A 86 -17.57 29.68 -54.68
N GLN A 87 -18.89 29.85 -54.68
CA GLN A 87 -19.94 30.55 -53.90
C GLN A 87 -21.30 29.85 -54.25
N ASP A 88 -22.50 30.05 -53.68
CA ASP A 88 -23.05 30.92 -52.61
C ASP A 88 -24.33 30.25 -52.01
N PRO A 89 -25.03 30.81 -50.99
CA PRO A 89 -26.13 30.12 -50.29
C PRO A 89 -27.52 30.25 -50.98
N ALA A 90 -28.31 29.16 -50.96
CA ALA A 90 -29.66 29.13 -51.56
C ALA A 90 -30.78 28.85 -50.54
N THR A 91 -31.85 29.64 -50.63
CA THR A 91 -33.01 29.64 -49.73
C THR A 91 -33.93 28.43 -49.95
N GLN A 92 -34.40 27.78 -48.88
CA GLN A 92 -35.70 27.09 -48.89
C GLN A 92 -36.56 27.50 -47.68
N ARG A 93 -37.88 27.57 -47.89
CA ARG A 93 -38.86 28.04 -46.89
C ARG A 93 -39.71 26.87 -46.39
N LEU A 94 -39.83 26.71 -45.08
CA LEU A 94 -40.88 25.87 -44.47
C LEU A 94 -42.13 26.72 -44.16
N PRO A 95 -43.35 26.21 -44.40
CA PRO A 95 -44.59 26.94 -44.17
C PRO A 95 -44.96 27.04 -42.68
N ARG A 96 -45.70 28.10 -42.33
CA ARG A 96 -46.23 28.32 -40.97
C ARG A 96 -47.58 27.62 -40.79
N SER A 97 -47.77 26.88 -39.70
CA SER A 97 -49.12 26.59 -39.20
C SER A 97 -49.18 26.43 -37.67
N ARG A 98 -50.10 27.18 -37.04
CA ARG A 98 -50.68 26.96 -35.70
C ARG A 98 -49.70 26.86 -34.52
N ARG A 99 -49.44 28.00 -33.87
CA ARG A 99 -49.04 28.05 -32.45
C ARG A 99 -50.12 27.37 -31.60
N ARG A 100 -49.79 26.27 -30.92
CA ARG A 100 -50.54 25.77 -29.77
C ARG A 100 -49.68 25.99 -28.53
N ARG A 101 -50.22 26.58 -27.46
CA ARG A 101 -49.53 26.60 -26.15
C ARG A 101 -49.54 25.18 -25.61
N MET A 102 -48.38 24.64 -25.24
CA MET A 102 -48.31 23.48 -24.36
C MET A 102 -47.33 23.80 -23.23
N ASN A 103 -47.85 23.71 -22.01
CA ASN A 103 -47.10 23.77 -20.75
C ASN A 103 -46.61 22.35 -20.40
N ALA A 104 -45.88 22.26 -19.28
CA ALA A 104 -45.38 21.06 -18.62
C ALA A 104 -44.20 20.38 -19.33
N ALA A 105 -43.08 20.31 -18.61
CA ALA A 105 -42.09 19.26 -18.81
C ALA A 105 -42.75 17.91 -18.47
N GLN A 106 -42.33 16.85 -19.15
CA GLN A 106 -42.77 15.50 -18.80
C GLN A 106 -42.18 15.12 -17.43
N PRO A 107 -42.98 14.60 -16.47
CA PRO A 107 -42.43 13.98 -15.29
C PRO A 107 -41.68 12.70 -15.67
N MET A 108 -40.70 12.29 -14.86
CA MET A 108 -40.11 10.96 -14.97
C MET A 108 -41.18 9.89 -14.69
N PRO A 109 -41.04 8.67 -15.26
CA PRO A 109 -41.99 7.59 -15.02
C PRO A 109 -42.18 7.33 -13.53
N GLU A 110 -43.43 7.28 -13.09
CA GLU A 110 -43.77 7.03 -11.69
C GLU A 110 -43.51 5.56 -11.34
N TRP A 111 -42.60 5.32 -10.40
CA TRP A 111 -42.23 3.99 -9.95
C TRP A 111 -43.42 3.29 -9.27
N ALA A 112 -43.95 2.26 -9.93
CA ALA A 112 -44.83 1.28 -9.30
C ALA A 112 -43.98 0.22 -8.58
N PRO A 113 -44.19 -0.03 -7.27
CA PRO A 113 -43.49 -1.09 -6.56
C PRO A 113 -43.93 -2.47 -7.07
N PRO A 114 -43.06 -3.49 -7.04
CA PRO A 114 -43.47 -4.87 -7.31
C PRO A 114 -44.37 -5.40 -6.19
N ASP A 115 -45.26 -6.33 -6.53
CA ASP A 115 -46.08 -7.04 -5.54
C ASP A 115 -45.19 -7.94 -4.66
N HIS A 116 -45.09 -7.61 -3.38
CA HIS A 116 -44.33 -8.38 -2.40
C HIS A 116 -45.22 -9.42 -1.68
N PRO A 117 -44.70 -10.64 -1.41
CA PRO A 117 -45.43 -11.66 -0.66
C PRO A 117 -45.70 -11.22 0.79
N ALA A 118 -46.77 -11.76 1.39
CA ALA A 118 -47.23 -11.36 2.72
C ALA A 118 -46.19 -11.70 3.82
N SER A 119 -45.52 -12.84 3.70
CA SER A 119 -44.43 -13.30 4.57
C SER A 119 -43.07 -12.72 4.15
N TRP A 120 -42.17 -12.57 5.13
CA TRP A 120 -40.74 -12.42 4.88
C TRP A 120 -40.17 -13.81 4.55
N GLU A 121 -39.73 -14.04 3.31
CA GLU A 121 -39.40 -15.38 2.80
C GLU A 121 -37.94 -15.81 3.03
N ALA A 122 -37.05 -14.87 3.38
CA ALA A 122 -35.64 -15.12 3.66
C ALA A 122 -35.07 -14.07 4.63
N ASP A 123 -33.99 -14.43 5.34
CA ASP A 123 -33.24 -13.52 6.21
C ASP A 123 -32.59 -12.36 5.44
N PRO A 124 -32.42 -11.17 6.05
CA PRO A 124 -31.96 -9.97 5.36
C PRO A 124 -30.46 -10.03 5.04
N VAL A 125 -30.10 -9.74 3.79
CA VAL A 125 -28.72 -9.83 3.27
C VAL A 125 -27.88 -8.69 3.85
N PRO A 126 -26.81 -8.92 4.63
CA PRO A 126 -26.10 -7.85 5.34
C PRO A 126 -25.62 -6.67 4.46
N LEU A 127 -25.70 -5.44 4.98
CA LEU A 127 -25.43 -4.20 4.23
C LEU A 127 -23.94 -3.97 3.94
N GLY A 128 -23.55 -4.35 2.72
CA GLY A 128 -22.22 -4.86 2.50
C GLY A 128 -22.13 -6.19 3.23
N ALA A 129 -22.23 -7.28 2.47
CA ALA A 129 -22.01 -8.60 3.02
C ALA A 129 -20.65 -8.64 3.76
N HIS A 130 -20.44 -9.68 4.56
CA HIS A 130 -19.11 -10.29 4.53
C HIS A 130 -18.91 -10.79 3.10
N ARG A 131 -18.48 -9.89 2.20
CA ARG A 131 -18.02 -10.19 0.85
C ARG A 131 -16.99 -11.28 1.09
N LEU A 132 -17.27 -12.51 0.65
CA LEU A 132 -16.36 -13.64 0.82
C LEU A 132 -15.15 -13.34 -0.06
N LEU A 133 -14.21 -12.61 0.55
CA LEU A 133 -13.01 -12.14 -0.10
C LEU A 133 -12.22 -13.38 -0.51
N PRO A 134 -11.70 -13.43 -1.75
CA PRO A 134 -10.90 -14.56 -2.17
C PRO A 134 -9.72 -14.71 -1.21
N GLU A 135 -9.45 -15.95 -0.80
CA GLU A 135 -8.23 -16.27 -0.05
C GLU A 135 -7.01 -15.85 -0.88
N PHE A 136 -5.92 -15.45 -0.21
CA PHE A 136 -4.71 -15.07 -0.91
C PHE A 136 -4.14 -16.28 -1.70
N PRO A 137 -3.98 -16.19 -3.03
CA PRO A 137 -3.59 -17.33 -3.85
C PRO A 137 -2.10 -17.64 -3.68
N ILE A 138 -1.75 -18.45 -2.67
CA ILE A 138 -0.38 -18.88 -2.39
C ILE A 138 0.22 -19.61 -3.61
N GLU A 139 -0.59 -20.37 -4.34
CA GLU A 139 -0.19 -21.13 -5.53
C GLU A 139 0.05 -20.26 -6.78
N ALA A 140 -0.12 -18.94 -6.66
CA ALA A 140 0.34 -17.95 -7.64
C ALA A 140 1.79 -17.48 -7.41
N LEU A 141 2.40 -17.84 -6.27
CA LEU A 141 3.81 -17.56 -5.97
C LEU A 141 4.74 -18.68 -6.50
N PRO A 142 6.04 -18.41 -6.76
CA PRO A 142 7.01 -19.47 -7.07
C PRO A 142 7.14 -20.44 -5.89
N GLY A 143 7.40 -21.72 -6.14
CA GLY A 143 7.35 -22.80 -5.13
C GLY A 143 8.03 -22.47 -3.80
N TRP A 144 9.31 -22.09 -3.83
CA TRP A 144 10.08 -21.72 -2.64
C TRP A 144 9.46 -20.58 -1.80
N LEU A 145 8.72 -19.68 -2.45
CA LEU A 145 8.03 -18.56 -1.81
C LEU A 145 6.64 -18.96 -1.33
N ALA A 146 5.92 -19.77 -2.12
CA ALA A 146 4.64 -20.35 -1.78
C ALA A 146 4.74 -21.21 -0.50
N GLU A 147 5.74 -22.11 -0.46
CA GLU A 147 6.06 -22.97 0.68
C GLU A 147 6.38 -22.18 1.94
N TYR A 148 7.21 -21.13 1.85
CA TYR A 148 7.55 -20.32 3.02
C TYR A 148 6.38 -19.44 3.49
N VAL A 149 5.60 -18.86 2.56
CA VAL A 149 4.37 -18.13 2.89
C VAL A 149 3.37 -19.04 3.61
N ALA A 150 3.16 -20.27 3.14
CA ALA A 150 2.33 -21.26 3.83
C ALA A 150 2.89 -21.64 5.21
N ALA A 151 4.19 -21.95 5.31
CA ALA A 151 4.82 -22.33 6.58
C ALA A 151 4.77 -21.20 7.63
N VAL A 152 4.90 -19.92 7.23
CA VAL A 152 4.73 -18.77 8.13
C VAL A 152 3.25 -18.54 8.47
N THR A 153 2.33 -18.73 7.52
CA THR A 153 0.87 -18.67 7.74
C THR A 153 0.46 -19.64 8.85
N ASP A 154 0.87 -20.90 8.75
CA ASP A 154 0.61 -21.92 9.77
C ASP A 154 1.31 -21.60 11.09
N ALA A 155 2.63 -21.47 11.10
CA ALA A 155 3.40 -21.28 12.35
C ALA A 155 2.95 -20.06 13.16
N THR A 156 2.61 -18.95 12.49
CA THR A 156 2.12 -17.75 13.16
C THR A 156 0.60 -17.69 13.30
N GLN A 157 -0.16 -18.63 12.73
CA GLN A 157 -1.62 -18.65 12.75
C GLN A 157 -2.22 -17.29 12.34
N THR A 158 -1.79 -16.78 11.19
CA THR A 158 -2.28 -15.54 10.55
C THR A 158 -2.90 -15.85 9.19
N PRO A 159 -3.71 -14.94 8.61
CA PRO A 159 -4.19 -15.11 7.23
C PRO A 159 -3.02 -15.14 6.24
N PRO A 160 -3.11 -15.90 5.14
CA PRO A 160 -2.03 -16.03 4.15
C PRO A 160 -1.71 -14.72 3.42
N ASP A 161 -2.68 -13.82 3.37
CA ASP A 161 -2.62 -12.45 2.86
C ASP A 161 -1.47 -11.64 3.51
N LEU A 162 -1.21 -11.87 4.80
CA LEU A 162 -0.21 -11.12 5.55
C LEU A 162 1.23 -11.50 5.17
N PRO A 163 1.69 -12.76 5.28
CA PRO A 163 2.99 -13.16 4.77
C PRO A 163 3.07 -12.99 3.24
N GLY A 164 2.00 -13.26 2.48
CA GLY A 164 1.96 -13.09 1.03
C GLY A 164 2.23 -11.66 0.55
N CYS A 165 1.55 -10.66 1.13
CA CYS A 165 1.75 -9.26 0.75
C CYS A 165 3.09 -8.68 1.24
N VAL A 166 3.67 -9.20 2.33
CA VAL A 166 5.02 -8.81 2.79
C VAL A 166 6.09 -9.50 1.94
N ALA A 167 5.91 -10.77 1.56
CA ALA A 167 6.76 -11.49 0.62
C ALA A 167 6.85 -10.78 -0.74
N LEU A 168 5.71 -10.33 -1.28
CA LEU A 168 5.66 -9.53 -2.51
C LEU A 168 6.36 -8.16 -2.34
N ALA A 169 6.28 -7.52 -1.16
CA ALA A 169 7.06 -6.32 -0.88
C ALA A 169 8.57 -6.61 -0.78
N CYS A 170 8.99 -7.78 -0.30
CA CYS A 170 10.40 -8.20 -0.31
C CYS A 170 10.92 -8.48 -1.73
N LEU A 171 10.12 -9.12 -2.60
CA LEU A 171 10.46 -9.22 -4.03
C LEU A 171 10.54 -7.84 -4.70
N SER A 172 9.60 -6.94 -4.38
CA SER A 172 9.58 -5.56 -4.88
C SER A 172 10.85 -4.78 -4.47
N ALA A 173 11.32 -4.96 -3.23
CA ALA A 173 12.57 -4.38 -2.76
C ALA A 173 13.80 -4.96 -3.49
N ALA A 174 13.81 -6.27 -3.77
CA ALA A 174 14.89 -6.92 -4.51
C ALA A 174 14.94 -6.46 -5.99
N CYS A 175 13.78 -6.39 -6.65
CA CYS A 175 13.68 -6.23 -8.11
C CYS A 175 13.46 -4.78 -8.57
N GLY A 176 12.86 -3.92 -7.73
CA GLY A 176 12.53 -2.54 -8.06
C GLY A 176 13.77 -1.75 -8.50
N GLY A 177 13.68 -1.04 -9.63
CA GLY A 177 14.78 -0.27 -10.20
C GLY A 177 15.90 -1.08 -10.85
N LYS A 178 15.78 -2.42 -10.93
CA LYS A 178 16.67 -3.30 -11.70
C LYS A 178 15.95 -4.12 -12.76
N ALA A 179 14.61 -4.06 -12.80
CA ALA A 179 13.82 -4.58 -13.91
C ALA A 179 12.58 -3.74 -14.18
N LEU A 180 12.14 -3.76 -15.44
CA LEU A 180 10.87 -3.22 -15.93
C LEU A 180 10.26 -4.19 -16.94
N VAL A 181 8.95 -4.17 -17.12
CA VAL A 181 8.23 -5.03 -18.06
C VAL A 181 7.80 -4.22 -19.28
N VAL A 182 8.14 -4.73 -20.48
CA VAL A 182 7.76 -4.15 -21.78
C VAL A 182 6.76 -5.10 -22.48
N PRO A 183 5.45 -4.97 -22.22
CA PRO A 183 4.45 -5.82 -22.86
C PRO A 183 4.33 -5.59 -24.37
N ARG A 184 4.46 -4.33 -24.79
CA ARG A 184 4.37 -3.84 -26.17
C ARG A 184 5.14 -2.50 -26.29
N PRO A 185 5.61 -2.09 -27.48
CA PRO A 185 6.32 -0.83 -27.66
C PRO A 185 5.52 0.37 -27.13
N GLY A 186 6.21 1.29 -26.44
CA GLY A 186 5.59 2.49 -25.86
C GLY A 186 4.89 2.29 -24.51
N TRP A 187 4.95 1.10 -23.91
CA TRP A 187 4.53 0.86 -22.52
C TRP A 187 5.64 0.16 -21.74
N GLU A 188 6.06 0.77 -20.63
CA GLU A 188 7.00 0.23 -19.66
C GLU A 188 6.34 0.23 -18.27
N GLU A 189 6.52 -0.83 -17.49
CA GLU A 189 6.08 -0.91 -16.09
C GLU A 189 7.25 -1.30 -15.17
N PRO A 190 7.77 -0.41 -14.31
CA PRO A 190 8.82 -0.76 -13.36
C PRO A 190 8.27 -1.70 -12.29
N VAL A 191 8.99 -2.78 -11.97
CA VAL A 191 8.42 -3.92 -11.22
C VAL A 191 8.09 -3.65 -9.74
N ASN A 192 8.40 -2.47 -9.20
CA ASN A 192 8.09 -2.12 -7.82
C ASN A 192 6.59 -1.85 -7.59
N ILE A 193 6.10 -2.22 -6.41
CA ILE A 193 4.69 -2.12 -6.01
C ILE A 193 4.54 -1.55 -4.59
N TYR A 194 3.31 -1.11 -4.28
CA TYR A 194 2.89 -0.74 -2.93
C TYR A 194 1.90 -1.78 -2.39
N THR A 195 2.21 -2.45 -1.26
CA THR A 195 1.27 -3.34 -0.55
C THR A 195 0.86 -2.78 0.81
N VAL A 196 -0.42 -2.92 1.15
CA VAL A 196 -0.98 -2.49 2.44
C VAL A 196 -1.89 -3.57 3.02
N VAL A 197 -1.48 -4.15 4.15
CA VAL A 197 -2.28 -5.15 4.89
C VAL A 197 -2.96 -4.52 6.11
N ALA A 198 -4.28 -4.58 6.16
CA ALA A 198 -5.09 -4.01 7.22
C ALA A 198 -5.58 -5.09 8.21
N LEU A 199 -4.94 -5.16 9.37
CA LEU A 199 -5.25 -6.15 10.41
C LEU A 199 -5.21 -5.50 11.82
N PRO A 200 -6.16 -5.84 12.72
CA PRO A 200 -6.28 -5.22 14.04
C PRO A 200 -5.08 -5.53 14.96
N PRO A 201 -4.94 -4.90 16.13
CA PRO A 201 -3.96 -5.29 17.14
C PRO A 201 -4.05 -6.79 17.52
N GLY A 202 -2.95 -7.40 17.98
CA GLY A 202 -2.91 -8.83 18.35
C GLY A 202 -2.89 -9.83 17.17
N SER A 203 -2.86 -9.33 15.93
CA SER A 203 -2.77 -10.09 14.67
C SER A 203 -1.39 -10.68 14.33
N ARG A 204 -0.42 -10.66 15.26
CA ARG A 204 0.97 -11.14 15.09
C ARG A 204 1.78 -10.48 13.94
N LYS A 205 1.29 -9.39 13.33
CA LYS A 205 1.94 -8.61 12.26
C LYS A 205 3.46 -8.47 12.38
N THR A 206 3.97 -7.94 13.49
CA THR A 206 5.41 -7.72 13.70
C THR A 206 6.24 -9.00 13.63
N ALA A 207 5.69 -10.15 14.00
CA ALA A 207 6.38 -11.44 13.91
C ALA A 207 6.49 -11.93 12.47
N VAL A 208 5.38 -11.88 11.71
CA VAL A 208 5.35 -12.21 10.27
C VAL A 208 6.25 -11.25 9.49
N PHE A 209 6.13 -9.95 9.76
CA PHE A 209 6.91 -8.91 9.09
C PHE A 209 8.41 -9.16 9.26
N ARG A 210 8.86 -9.44 10.49
CA ARG A 210 10.26 -9.78 10.78
C ARG A 210 10.70 -11.08 10.09
N ALA A 211 9.86 -12.11 10.05
CA ALA A 211 10.21 -13.38 9.41
C ALA A 211 10.52 -13.19 7.92
N LEU A 212 9.67 -12.47 7.20
CA LEU A 212 9.84 -12.21 5.77
C LEU A 212 10.98 -11.21 5.48
N THR A 213 11.14 -10.14 6.26
CA THR A 213 12.16 -9.11 5.97
C THR A 213 13.58 -9.43 6.45
N THR A 214 13.78 -10.38 7.38
CA THR A 214 15.11 -10.68 7.93
C THR A 214 16.15 -11.04 6.84
N PRO A 215 15.87 -11.88 5.82
CA PRO A 215 16.85 -12.19 4.79
C PRO A 215 17.15 -11.03 3.82
N LEU A 216 16.21 -10.10 3.62
CA LEU A 216 16.44 -8.87 2.86
C LEU A 216 17.45 -7.96 3.59
N LEU A 217 17.32 -7.85 4.92
CA LEU A 217 18.29 -7.12 5.76
C LEU A 217 19.64 -7.84 5.87
N ALA A 218 19.67 -9.18 5.73
CA ALA A 218 20.92 -9.94 5.62
C ALA A 218 21.64 -9.65 4.29
N ALA A 219 20.90 -9.58 3.17
CA ALA A 219 21.45 -9.17 1.88
C ALA A 219 21.99 -7.73 1.89
N GLU A 220 21.24 -6.78 2.47
CA GLU A 220 21.68 -5.40 2.68
C GLU A 220 23.00 -5.36 3.47
N LYS A 221 23.09 -6.08 4.59
CA LYS A 221 24.33 -6.17 5.37
C LYS A 221 25.49 -6.74 4.54
N GLN A 222 25.26 -7.79 3.74
CA GLN A 222 26.30 -8.36 2.88
C GLN A 222 26.81 -7.35 1.84
N LEU A 223 25.92 -6.55 1.25
CA LEU A 223 26.31 -5.44 0.35
C LEU A 223 27.16 -4.40 1.08
N VAL A 224 26.82 -4.04 2.32
CA VAL A 224 27.62 -3.12 3.15
C VAL A 224 29.00 -3.70 3.47
N ASP A 225 29.08 -4.98 3.86
CA ASP A 225 30.33 -5.66 4.19
C ASP A 225 31.24 -5.80 2.95
N VAL A 226 30.68 -6.02 1.74
CA VAL A 226 31.42 -6.03 0.45
C VAL A 226 31.89 -4.64 0.04
N ALA A 227 31.00 -3.63 0.07
CA ALA A 227 31.34 -2.26 -0.33
C ALA A 227 32.38 -1.61 0.58
N LYS A 228 32.55 -2.11 1.81
CA LYS A 228 33.42 -1.53 2.85
C LYS A 228 34.86 -1.26 2.41
N GLY A 229 35.49 -2.16 1.66
CA GLY A 229 36.87 -2.00 1.19
C GLY A 229 37.01 -0.82 0.21
N MET A 230 36.27 -0.90 -0.90
CA MET A 230 36.17 0.15 -1.93
C MET A 230 35.82 1.51 -1.34
N ARG A 231 34.89 1.55 -0.36
CA ARG A 231 34.52 2.80 0.30
C ARG A 231 35.64 3.39 1.15
N ILE A 232 36.41 2.59 1.89
CA ILE A 232 37.56 3.08 2.67
C ILE A 232 38.64 3.65 1.73
N GLU A 233 38.89 2.99 0.59
CA GLU A 233 39.83 3.46 -0.42
C GLU A 233 39.37 4.78 -1.05
N ALA A 234 38.09 4.89 -1.43
CA ALA A 234 37.51 6.12 -1.96
C ALA A 234 37.47 7.27 -0.93
N GLU A 235 37.10 7.00 0.33
CA GLU A 235 37.11 7.96 1.43
C GLU A 235 38.52 8.51 1.68
N MET A 236 39.55 7.66 1.61
CA MET A 236 40.94 8.07 1.74
C MET A 236 41.45 8.85 0.52
N ALA A 237 41.11 8.43 -0.70
CA ALA A 237 41.49 9.13 -1.93
C ALA A 237 40.89 10.55 -1.97
N ALA A 238 39.58 10.68 -1.75
CA ALA A 238 38.89 11.97 -1.70
C ALA A 238 39.43 12.88 -0.58
N ARG A 239 39.81 12.31 0.58
CA ARG A 239 40.45 13.06 1.67
C ARG A 239 41.83 13.58 1.29
N VAL A 240 42.66 12.80 0.60
CA VAL A 240 44.00 13.23 0.15
C VAL A 240 43.89 14.31 -0.92
N ALA A 241 43.02 14.13 -1.92
CA ALA A 241 42.82 15.12 -2.97
C ALA A 241 42.29 16.46 -2.42
N ARG A 242 41.34 16.43 -1.48
CA ARG A 242 40.85 17.65 -0.82
C ARG A 242 41.92 18.36 0.00
N ALA A 243 42.78 17.62 0.70
CA ALA A 243 43.91 18.23 1.42
C ALA A 243 44.91 18.90 0.45
N GLN A 244 45.21 18.26 -0.68
CA GLN A 244 46.04 18.84 -1.74
C GLN A 244 45.40 20.09 -2.35
N ALA A 245 44.10 20.06 -2.62
CA ALA A 245 43.36 21.21 -3.15
C ALA A 245 43.30 22.39 -2.16
N GLU A 246 43.11 22.12 -0.85
CA GLU A 246 43.18 23.14 0.19
C GLU A 246 44.58 23.78 0.29
N ASP A 247 45.65 22.99 0.23
CA ASP A 247 47.01 23.53 0.31
C ASP A 247 47.43 24.28 -0.97
N SER A 248 47.00 23.84 -2.16
CA SER A 248 47.15 24.59 -3.41
C SER A 248 46.34 25.90 -3.38
N ALA A 249 45.11 25.91 -2.86
CA ALA A 249 44.34 27.13 -2.68
C ALA A 249 45.05 28.13 -1.75
N ARG A 250 45.57 27.67 -0.61
CA ARG A 250 46.38 28.49 0.31
C ARG A 250 47.70 28.99 -0.32
N ALA A 251 48.25 28.27 -1.30
CA ALA A 251 49.42 28.73 -2.06
C ALA A 251 49.04 29.78 -3.12
N ALA A 252 47.88 29.63 -3.77
CA ALA A 252 47.32 30.62 -4.68
C ALA A 252 47.02 31.95 -3.96
N GLU A 253 46.33 31.90 -2.81
CA GLU A 253 46.04 33.07 -1.96
C GLU A 253 47.30 33.86 -1.57
N LYS A 254 48.38 33.16 -1.20
CA LYS A 254 49.65 33.79 -0.78
C LYS A 254 50.47 34.35 -1.94
N SER A 255 50.34 33.78 -3.14
CA SER A 255 51.16 34.14 -4.30
C SER A 255 50.50 35.14 -5.24
N GLY A 256 49.16 35.17 -5.31
CA GLY A 256 48.39 36.05 -6.20
C GLY A 256 48.62 35.79 -7.70
N LYS A 257 49.28 34.69 -8.08
CA LYS A 257 49.63 34.37 -9.48
C LYS A 257 48.50 33.62 -10.18
N ALA A 258 48.23 33.98 -11.43
CA ALA A 258 47.23 33.32 -12.26
C ALA A 258 47.47 31.81 -12.39
N ASP A 259 48.72 31.39 -12.55
CA ASP A 259 49.10 29.98 -12.71
C ASP A 259 48.76 29.16 -11.44
N ALA A 260 49.03 29.71 -10.25
CA ALA A 260 48.72 29.07 -8.98
C ALA A 260 47.20 29.00 -8.71
N VAL A 261 46.44 30.02 -9.15
CA VAL A 261 44.97 29.98 -9.12
C VAL A 261 44.42 28.91 -10.06
N ALA A 262 45.02 28.73 -11.24
CA ALA A 262 44.65 27.67 -12.18
C ALA A 262 44.97 26.26 -11.60
N GLU A 263 46.15 26.07 -11.01
CA GLU A 263 46.56 24.84 -10.33
C GLU A 263 45.62 24.49 -9.17
N ALA A 264 45.28 25.46 -8.30
CA ALA A 264 44.31 25.27 -7.23
C ALA A 264 42.91 24.94 -7.74
N THR A 265 42.48 25.55 -8.85
CA THR A 265 41.18 25.27 -9.48
C THR A 265 41.14 23.86 -10.06
N ALA A 266 42.22 23.40 -10.71
CA ALA A 266 42.33 22.03 -11.21
C ALA A 266 42.29 21.01 -10.06
N ALA A 267 43.08 21.23 -8.99
CA ALA A 267 43.08 20.36 -7.82
C ALA A 267 41.71 20.28 -7.12
N MET A 268 40.95 21.38 -7.06
CA MET A 268 39.56 21.37 -6.58
C MET A 268 38.63 20.56 -7.47
N ILE A 269 38.73 20.70 -8.81
CA ILE A 269 37.92 19.92 -9.77
C ILE A 269 38.22 18.42 -9.64
N ASP A 270 39.50 18.05 -9.55
CA ASP A 270 39.92 16.66 -9.36
C ASP A 270 39.40 16.11 -8.02
N ALA A 271 39.50 16.89 -6.94
CA ALA A 271 39.04 16.50 -5.61
C ALA A 271 37.51 16.34 -5.50
N ASP A 272 36.72 17.13 -6.23
CA ASP A 272 35.25 17.00 -6.28
C ASP A 272 34.78 15.96 -7.31
N SER A 273 35.63 15.55 -8.26
CA SER A 273 35.35 14.41 -9.15
C SER A 273 35.37 13.05 -8.42
N LEU A 274 36.08 12.96 -7.28
CA LEU A 274 36.22 11.75 -6.48
C LEU A 274 34.97 11.48 -5.63
N THR A 275 34.01 10.79 -6.26
CA THR A 275 32.78 10.35 -5.58
C THR A 275 33.03 9.15 -4.66
N VAL A 276 32.68 9.30 -3.37
CA VAL A 276 32.64 8.20 -2.41
C VAL A 276 31.30 7.46 -2.56
N PRO A 277 31.28 6.14 -2.83
CA PRO A 277 30.03 5.39 -2.89
C PRO A 277 29.26 5.48 -1.56
N PRO A 278 27.92 5.62 -1.60
CA PRO A 278 27.10 5.59 -0.40
C PRO A 278 27.18 4.21 0.28
N VAL A 279 26.83 4.15 1.57
CA VAL A 279 26.63 2.86 2.25
C VAL A 279 25.40 2.20 1.62
N PRO A 280 25.48 0.96 1.09
CA PRO A 280 24.33 0.28 0.52
C PRO A 280 23.18 0.17 1.53
N GLN A 281 21.99 0.63 1.13
CA GLN A 281 20.78 0.54 1.93
C GLN A 281 19.59 0.26 1.00
N LEU A 282 18.88 -0.83 1.27
CA LEU A 282 17.71 -1.26 0.51
C LEU A 282 16.42 -0.86 1.24
N VAL A 283 16.46 -0.84 2.58
CA VAL A 283 15.28 -0.67 3.42
C VAL A 283 15.31 0.63 4.22
N ALA A 284 14.20 1.38 4.14
CA ALA A 284 13.87 2.51 4.99
C ALA A 284 12.74 2.14 5.97
N GLY A 285 12.82 2.68 7.19
CA GLY A 285 11.81 2.50 8.23
C GLY A 285 10.79 3.64 8.25
N ASN A 286 10.66 4.32 9.39
CA ASN A 286 9.77 5.46 9.56
C ASN A 286 10.46 6.78 9.16
N GLU A 287 10.89 6.86 7.90
CA GLU A 287 11.52 8.05 7.32
C GLU A 287 10.50 9.14 6.95
N THR A 288 10.87 10.42 7.06
CA THR A 288 10.04 11.51 6.48
C THR A 288 10.14 11.51 4.96
N PRO A 289 9.18 12.12 4.22
CA PRO A 289 9.27 12.22 2.76
C PRO A 289 10.58 12.85 2.26
N GLU A 290 11.16 13.79 2.99
CA GLU A 290 12.48 14.35 2.69
C GLU A 290 13.60 13.34 2.85
N SER A 291 13.66 12.65 4.00
CA SER A 291 14.70 11.65 4.28
C SER A 291 14.61 10.49 3.28
N ALA A 292 13.40 10.03 2.97
CA ALA A 292 13.15 9.05 1.94
C ALA A 292 13.51 9.52 0.52
N SER A 293 13.38 10.81 0.19
CA SER A 293 13.82 11.35 -1.12
C SER A 293 15.34 11.38 -1.22
N ALA A 294 16.03 11.85 -0.17
CA ALA A 294 17.49 11.89 -0.10
C ALA A 294 18.11 10.48 -0.14
N LEU A 295 17.53 9.52 0.61
CA LEU A 295 17.93 8.12 0.58
C LEU A 295 17.68 7.48 -0.79
N LEU A 296 16.50 7.71 -1.40
CA LEU A 296 16.18 7.21 -2.74
C LEU A 296 17.18 7.74 -3.79
N ALA A 297 17.56 9.01 -3.71
CA ALA A 297 18.58 9.59 -4.59
C ALA A 297 19.98 9.01 -4.34
N ALA A 298 20.40 8.86 -3.08
CA ALA A 298 21.68 8.25 -2.74
C ALA A 298 21.78 6.79 -3.23
N GLN A 299 20.73 6.00 -3.07
CA GLN A 299 20.70 4.58 -3.43
C GLN A 299 20.41 4.33 -4.92
N GLY A 300 20.85 5.24 -5.81
CA GLY A 300 20.72 5.10 -7.25
C GLY A 300 19.27 5.02 -7.75
N GLY A 301 18.33 5.65 -7.04
CA GLY A 301 16.90 5.60 -7.34
C GLY A 301 16.15 4.39 -6.79
N ARG A 302 16.74 3.62 -5.85
CA ARG A 302 16.13 2.39 -5.30
C ARG A 302 15.89 2.49 -3.80
N LEU A 303 14.67 2.27 -3.31
CA LEU A 303 14.39 2.21 -1.87
C LEU A 303 13.12 1.42 -1.56
N ALA A 304 13.08 0.73 -0.42
CA ALA A 304 11.88 0.06 0.09
C ALA A 304 11.49 0.59 1.48
N VAL A 305 10.34 1.24 1.58
CA VAL A 305 9.77 1.67 2.87
C VAL A 305 8.96 0.51 3.44
N LEU A 306 9.53 -0.19 4.42
CA LEU A 306 8.97 -1.43 4.98
C LEU A 306 8.65 -1.23 6.47
N SER A 307 7.37 -1.23 6.84
CA SER A 307 6.95 -1.02 8.22
C SER A 307 5.82 -1.95 8.68
N ALA A 308 6.01 -2.57 9.85
CA ALA A 308 4.98 -3.32 10.56
C ALA A 308 3.88 -2.41 11.16
N GLU A 309 3.99 -1.08 11.01
CA GLU A 309 3.03 -0.10 11.51
C GLU A 309 2.61 0.91 10.45
N GLY A 310 1.35 1.35 10.50
CA GLY A 310 0.82 2.43 9.66
C GLY A 310 1.30 3.84 10.04
N GLY A 311 2.30 3.97 10.93
CA GLY A 311 2.83 5.26 11.39
C GLY A 311 3.17 6.17 10.21
N VAL A 312 3.97 5.63 9.29
CA VAL A 312 4.45 6.26 8.05
C VAL A 312 3.39 7.11 7.35
N PHE A 313 2.18 6.61 7.13
CA PHE A 313 1.13 7.34 6.40
C PHE A 313 0.72 8.68 7.05
N ASN A 314 0.84 8.80 8.37
CA ASN A 314 0.59 10.07 9.06
C ASN A 314 1.70 11.08 8.80
N ASP A 315 2.94 10.60 8.69
CA ASP A 315 4.12 11.42 8.46
C ASP A 315 4.17 11.84 6.97
N LEU A 316 3.72 10.97 6.05
CA LEU A 316 3.42 11.31 4.64
C LEU A 316 2.31 12.36 4.50
N ALA A 317 1.28 12.28 5.33
CA ALA A 317 0.16 13.23 5.37
C ALA A 317 0.52 14.60 5.97
N GLY A 318 1.80 14.86 6.26
CA GLY A 318 2.26 16.16 6.73
C GLY A 318 2.00 16.38 8.22
N ARG A 319 2.12 15.35 9.07
CA ARG A 319 2.13 15.51 10.55
C ARG A 319 3.09 16.62 11.02
N TYR A 320 4.13 16.92 10.24
CA TYR A 320 5.12 17.98 10.49
C TYR A 320 5.15 19.09 9.41
N SER A 321 4.22 19.10 8.45
CA SER A 321 4.19 20.09 7.35
C SER A 321 2.77 20.42 6.86
N ASN A 322 2.49 21.69 6.57
CA ASN A 322 1.17 22.12 6.08
C ASN A 322 0.83 21.68 4.62
N LYS A 323 1.65 20.82 4.00
CA LYS A 323 1.42 20.22 2.68
C LYS A 323 2.04 18.81 2.63
N PRO A 324 1.27 17.76 2.30
CA PRO A 324 1.83 16.41 2.13
C PRO A 324 2.67 16.33 0.85
N ASN A 325 3.85 15.69 0.93
CA ASN A 325 4.73 15.50 -0.23
C ASN A 325 4.43 14.16 -0.92
N LEU A 326 3.38 14.14 -1.74
CA LEU A 326 2.92 12.93 -2.43
C LEU A 326 3.68 12.66 -3.75
N ASP A 327 4.45 13.62 -4.26
CA ASP A 327 5.20 13.51 -5.53
C ASP A 327 6.18 12.33 -5.51
N LEU A 328 6.88 12.13 -4.38
CA LEU A 328 7.75 10.98 -4.12
C LEU A 328 7.03 9.63 -4.33
N PHE A 329 5.76 9.52 -3.95
CA PHE A 329 4.99 8.27 -4.02
C PHE A 329 4.32 8.08 -5.39
N LEU A 330 3.98 9.16 -6.08
CA LEU A 330 3.46 9.08 -7.44
C LEU A 330 4.57 8.69 -8.41
N LYS A 331 5.72 9.35 -8.31
CA LYS A 331 6.89 9.14 -9.17
C LYS A 331 7.67 7.89 -8.81
N GLY A 332 7.91 7.65 -7.51
CA GLY A 332 8.53 6.42 -7.04
C GLY A 332 7.77 5.16 -7.39
N HIS A 333 6.44 5.24 -7.61
CA HIS A 333 5.68 4.16 -8.22
C HIS A 333 5.71 4.19 -9.75
N GLY A 334 5.64 5.37 -10.38
CA GLY A 334 5.60 5.51 -11.84
C GLY A 334 6.91 5.13 -12.55
N GLY A 335 8.06 5.40 -11.93
CA GLY A 335 9.36 5.48 -12.62
C GLY A 335 9.63 6.87 -13.21
N ASP A 336 8.72 7.84 -13.03
CA ASP A 336 8.81 9.20 -13.54
C ASP A 336 9.91 10.02 -12.86
N VAL A 337 10.62 10.86 -13.62
CA VAL A 337 11.74 11.70 -13.13
C VAL A 337 11.38 12.52 -11.86
N LEU A 338 12.06 12.21 -10.76
CA LEU A 338 11.98 12.97 -9.51
C LEU A 338 13.00 14.11 -9.50
N ARG A 339 12.53 15.29 -9.09
CA ARG A 339 13.32 16.53 -8.95
C ARG A 339 12.91 17.27 -7.69
N THR A 340 13.55 16.96 -6.57
CA THR A 340 13.25 17.55 -5.25
C THR A 340 14.25 18.65 -4.90
N GLY A 341 13.97 19.87 -5.39
CA GLY A 341 14.74 21.07 -5.09
C GLY A 341 14.20 21.88 -3.89
N ARG A 342 15.10 22.43 -3.07
CA ARG A 342 14.78 23.45 -2.04
C ARG A 342 15.74 24.63 -2.16
N ILE A 343 15.27 25.84 -1.88
CA ILE A 343 16.11 27.04 -1.92
C ILE A 343 17.25 26.88 -0.90
N GLY A 344 18.50 26.94 -1.37
CA GLY A 344 19.69 26.80 -0.52
C GLY A 344 20.20 25.37 -0.31
N ARG A 345 19.76 24.40 -1.13
CA ARG A 345 20.40 23.08 -1.28
C ARG A 345 20.38 22.67 -2.75
N ASP A 346 21.32 21.81 -3.14
CA ASP A 346 21.29 21.15 -4.44
C ASP A 346 20.00 20.33 -4.59
N ALA A 347 19.49 20.26 -5.82
CA ALA A 347 18.27 19.53 -6.11
C ALA A 347 18.57 18.05 -6.29
N GLU A 348 17.92 17.21 -5.47
CA GLU A 348 17.91 15.76 -5.68
C GLU A 348 17.31 15.45 -7.06
N TYR A 349 18.07 14.75 -7.89
CA TYR A 349 17.65 14.30 -9.22
C TYR A 349 17.70 12.78 -9.26
N VAL A 350 16.56 12.15 -9.59
CA VAL A 350 16.47 10.71 -9.83
C VAL A 350 15.74 10.51 -11.15
N GLU A 351 16.42 9.92 -12.13
CA GLU A 351 15.83 9.72 -13.46
C GLU A 351 14.74 8.65 -13.45
N ARG A 352 14.98 7.52 -12.78
CA ARG A 352 14.09 6.36 -12.70
C ARG A 352 13.84 5.93 -11.25
N PRO A 353 13.09 6.70 -10.44
CA PRO A 353 12.83 6.37 -9.04
C PRO A 353 11.93 5.12 -8.90
N ALA A 354 12.43 4.09 -8.23
CA ALA A 354 11.73 2.85 -7.91
C ALA A 354 11.59 2.69 -6.39
N LEU A 355 10.50 3.25 -5.87
CA LEU A 355 10.12 3.13 -4.47
C LEU A 355 9.21 1.91 -4.26
N THR A 356 9.55 1.06 -3.30
CA THR A 356 8.68 0.00 -2.77
C THR A 356 8.02 0.48 -1.49
N LEU A 357 6.77 0.05 -1.23
CA LEU A 357 6.06 0.28 0.03
C LEU A 357 5.47 -1.05 0.50
N GLY A 358 5.82 -1.48 1.70
CA GLY A 358 5.27 -2.71 2.31
C GLY A 358 4.85 -2.40 3.74
N VAL A 359 3.57 -2.11 3.95
CA VAL A 359 3.08 -1.59 5.23
C VAL A 359 1.95 -2.44 5.80
N THR A 360 1.98 -2.69 7.11
CA THR A 360 0.84 -3.28 7.82
C THR A 360 0.24 -2.28 8.81
N LEU A 361 -1.07 -2.05 8.73
CA LEU A 361 -1.78 -1.02 9.49
C LEU A 361 -3.02 -1.59 10.19
N GLN A 362 -3.76 -0.74 10.90
CA GLN A 362 -5.05 -1.09 11.51
C GLN A 362 -6.18 -0.63 10.58
N PRO A 363 -7.30 -1.38 10.40
CA PRO A 363 -8.38 -1.01 9.47
C PRO A 363 -8.96 0.40 9.69
N GLN A 364 -8.90 0.93 10.91
CA GLN A 364 -9.31 2.30 11.25
C GLN A 364 -8.48 3.37 10.51
N LEU A 365 -7.20 3.09 10.22
CA LEU A 365 -6.33 4.01 9.49
C LEU A 365 -6.68 4.07 7.99
N LEU A 366 -7.22 3.01 7.39
CA LEU A 366 -7.74 3.06 6.01
C LEU A 366 -8.85 4.10 5.88
N ARG A 367 -9.80 4.13 6.84
CA ARG A 367 -10.86 5.14 6.86
C ARG A 367 -10.30 6.55 6.98
N GLN A 368 -9.25 6.73 7.78
CA GLN A 368 -8.59 8.03 7.94
C GLN A 368 -7.88 8.47 6.65
N LEU A 369 -7.18 7.57 5.94
CA LEU A 369 -6.50 7.87 4.66
C LEU A 369 -7.43 8.53 3.64
N ALA A 370 -8.66 8.03 3.48
CA ALA A 370 -9.64 8.61 2.55
C ALA A 370 -10.07 10.05 2.91
N THR A 371 -9.92 10.44 4.19
CA THR A 371 -10.22 11.79 4.70
C THR A 371 -8.99 12.70 4.77
N MET A 372 -7.78 12.19 4.48
CA MET A 372 -6.55 12.99 4.51
C MET A 372 -6.47 13.91 3.28
N PRO A 373 -6.20 15.22 3.43
CA PRO A 373 -6.13 16.16 2.31
C PRO A 373 -5.20 15.68 1.18
N GLY A 374 -5.73 15.61 -0.04
CA GLY A 374 -4.99 15.20 -1.23
C GLY A 374 -4.76 13.68 -1.40
N PHE A 375 -5.07 12.82 -0.43
CA PHE A 375 -4.87 11.37 -0.60
C PHE A 375 -5.86 10.74 -1.59
N ARG A 376 -7.13 11.18 -1.59
CA ARG A 376 -8.14 10.76 -2.57
C ARG A 376 -7.77 11.21 -3.99
N ASP A 377 -7.46 12.50 -4.14
CA ASP A 377 -7.36 13.16 -5.45
C ASP A 377 -5.96 13.06 -6.11
N SER A 378 -4.92 12.65 -5.37
CA SER A 378 -3.57 12.47 -5.91
C SER A 378 -3.38 11.19 -6.72
N GLY A 379 -4.23 10.18 -6.54
CA GLY A 379 -4.02 8.86 -7.11
C GLY A 379 -2.89 8.05 -6.45
N VAL A 380 -2.47 8.40 -5.23
CA VAL A 380 -1.59 7.52 -4.40
C VAL A 380 -2.37 6.28 -3.96
N LEU A 381 -3.60 6.45 -3.43
CA LEU A 381 -4.46 5.34 -3.01
C LEU A 381 -4.80 4.38 -4.17
N ALA A 382 -4.87 4.90 -5.39
CA ALA A 382 -5.11 4.15 -6.63
C ALA A 382 -3.95 3.24 -7.05
N ARG A 383 -2.76 3.35 -6.42
CA ARG A 383 -1.55 2.55 -6.71
C ARG A 383 -1.29 1.45 -5.67
N ILE A 384 -2.10 1.36 -4.63
CA ILE A 384 -1.87 0.45 -3.50
C ILE A 384 -2.60 -0.88 -3.72
N LEU A 385 -1.87 -1.98 -3.63
CA LEU A 385 -2.41 -3.34 -3.56
C LEU A 385 -2.84 -3.62 -2.11
N TYR A 386 -4.15 -3.55 -1.86
CA TYR A 386 -4.74 -3.69 -0.53
C TYR A 386 -5.03 -5.14 -0.16
N ALA A 387 -4.88 -5.47 1.12
CA ALA A 387 -5.42 -6.69 1.71
C ALA A 387 -6.16 -6.35 3.01
N LEU A 388 -7.41 -6.80 3.13
CA LEU A 388 -8.28 -6.67 4.31
C LEU A 388 -8.72 -8.07 4.79
N PRO A 389 -7.79 -8.94 5.22
CA PRO A 389 -8.10 -10.33 5.52
C PRO A 389 -8.90 -10.51 6.81
N GLU A 390 -9.59 -11.66 6.91
CA GLU A 390 -10.32 -12.02 8.12
C GLU A 390 -9.37 -12.22 9.32
N ASN A 391 -9.77 -11.77 10.50
CA ASN A 391 -8.92 -11.85 11.69
C ASN A 391 -8.95 -13.25 12.34
N THR A 392 -7.78 -13.87 12.50
CA THR A 392 -7.62 -15.20 13.15
C THR A 392 -7.71 -15.17 14.68
N VAL A 393 -7.62 -14.00 15.33
CA VAL A 393 -7.71 -13.90 16.81
C VAL A 393 -8.98 -14.58 17.31
N GLY A 394 -8.85 -15.44 18.33
CA GLY A 394 -9.95 -16.24 18.90
C GLY A 394 -10.20 -17.59 18.22
N ARG A 395 -9.61 -17.86 17.04
CA ARG A 395 -9.78 -19.11 16.28
C ARG A 395 -8.45 -19.80 15.91
N ARG A 396 -7.35 -19.38 16.53
CA ARG A 396 -5.99 -19.93 16.28
C ARG A 396 -5.82 -21.29 16.93
N LYS A 397 -5.10 -22.19 16.27
CA LYS A 397 -4.42 -23.30 16.94
C LYS A 397 -3.38 -22.72 17.91
N ILE A 398 -3.20 -23.36 19.06
CA ILE A 398 -2.15 -23.03 20.04
C ILE A 398 -0.97 -23.99 19.80
N ASP A 399 0.23 -23.58 20.21
CA ASP A 399 1.48 -24.37 20.12
C ASP A 399 1.75 -24.99 18.73
N THR A 400 1.55 -24.18 17.68
CA THR A 400 1.86 -24.58 16.30
C THR A 400 3.39 -24.53 16.09
N PRO A 401 4.01 -25.55 15.47
CA PRO A 401 5.46 -25.58 15.26
C PRO A 401 5.96 -24.40 14.40
N PRO A 402 7.25 -24.01 14.54
CA PRO A 402 7.86 -23.01 13.69
C PRO A 402 7.93 -23.47 12.21
N PRO A 403 8.15 -22.56 11.25
CA PRO A 403 8.38 -22.93 9.86
C PRO A 403 9.56 -23.92 9.74
N PRO A 404 9.51 -24.92 8.85
CA PRO A 404 10.60 -25.88 8.69
C PRO A 404 11.94 -25.20 8.39
N ALA A 405 13.02 -25.73 8.96
CA ALA A 405 14.35 -25.15 8.82
C ALA A 405 14.79 -25.10 7.34
N GLU A 406 14.53 -26.17 6.58
CA GLU A 406 14.84 -26.28 5.16
C GLU A 406 14.09 -25.23 4.33
N THR A 407 12.77 -25.08 4.49
CA THR A 407 11.98 -24.05 3.82
C THR A 407 12.42 -22.63 4.21
N THR A 408 12.79 -22.42 5.47
CA THR A 408 13.29 -21.13 5.97
C THR A 408 14.65 -20.78 5.36
N GLN A 409 15.56 -21.76 5.25
CA GLN A 409 16.86 -21.60 4.62
C GLN A 409 16.71 -21.37 3.11
N ALA A 410 15.86 -22.16 2.44
CA ALA A 410 15.57 -22.00 1.02
C ALA A 410 15.03 -20.60 0.71
N TYR A 411 14.05 -20.09 1.46
CA TYR A 411 13.57 -18.70 1.33
C TYR A 411 14.69 -17.68 1.53
N ALA A 412 15.48 -17.84 2.58
CA ALA A 412 16.54 -16.89 2.93
C ALA A 412 17.65 -16.84 1.87
N GLU A 413 18.18 -17.98 1.44
CA GLU A 413 19.23 -18.07 0.42
C GLU A 413 18.73 -17.58 -0.95
N THR A 414 17.51 -17.95 -1.31
CA THR A 414 16.92 -17.62 -2.62
C THR A 414 16.63 -16.13 -2.75
N LEU A 415 16.09 -15.49 -1.70
CA LEU A 415 15.90 -14.03 -1.69
C LEU A 415 17.24 -13.28 -1.65
N GLN A 416 18.23 -13.73 -0.87
CA GLN A 416 19.56 -13.12 -0.84
C GLN A 416 20.24 -13.20 -2.22
N ALA A 417 20.19 -14.35 -2.90
CA ALA A 417 20.75 -14.52 -4.23
C ALA A 417 20.08 -13.60 -5.28
N LEU A 418 18.75 -13.42 -5.21
CA LEU A 418 18.02 -12.49 -6.07
C LEU A 418 18.41 -11.03 -5.82
N VAL A 419 18.52 -10.61 -4.55
CA VAL A 419 18.95 -9.24 -4.19
C VAL A 419 20.36 -8.95 -4.69
N LEU A 420 21.31 -9.85 -4.41
CA LEU A 420 22.72 -9.65 -4.74
C LEU A 420 22.96 -9.62 -6.25
N SER A 421 22.42 -10.62 -6.98
CA SER A 421 22.60 -10.70 -8.45
C SER A 421 21.95 -9.54 -9.20
N LEU A 422 20.85 -8.97 -8.69
CA LEU A 422 20.26 -7.76 -9.27
C LEU A 422 20.97 -6.47 -8.86
N TYR A 423 21.61 -6.42 -7.68
CA TYR A 423 22.29 -5.21 -7.21
C TYR A 423 23.47 -4.82 -8.11
N GLU A 424 24.26 -5.81 -8.55
CA GLU A 424 25.47 -5.63 -9.37
C GLU A 424 25.23 -5.18 -10.82
N LEU A 425 24.00 -5.32 -11.34
CA LEU A 425 23.69 -4.96 -12.73
C LEU A 425 23.74 -3.44 -12.94
N PRO A 426 24.42 -2.91 -13.97
CA PRO A 426 24.53 -1.46 -14.17
C PRO A 426 23.18 -0.82 -14.57
N GLU A 427 22.41 -1.48 -15.43
CA GLU A 427 21.16 -0.98 -16.02
C GLU A 427 19.96 -1.87 -15.70
N PRO A 428 18.71 -1.35 -15.72
CA PRO A 428 17.50 -2.15 -15.53
C PRO A 428 17.24 -3.10 -16.72
N ILE A 429 16.94 -4.35 -16.39
CA ILE A 429 16.53 -5.41 -17.34
C ILE A 429 15.15 -5.08 -17.94
N GLN A 430 15.00 -5.26 -19.26
CA GLN A 430 13.71 -5.15 -19.94
C GLN A 430 13.08 -6.54 -20.16
N LEU A 431 12.12 -6.91 -19.31
CA LEU A 431 11.39 -8.17 -19.40
C LEU A 431 10.26 -8.06 -20.44
N THR A 432 10.30 -8.89 -21.48
CA THR A 432 9.26 -8.92 -22.52
C THR A 432 8.24 -10.03 -22.27
N LEU A 433 7.06 -9.95 -22.91
CA LEU A 433 6.06 -11.02 -22.87
C LEU A 433 6.21 -12.01 -24.04
N THR A 434 6.05 -13.30 -23.75
CA THR A 434 5.74 -14.34 -24.75
C THR A 434 4.46 -14.01 -25.51
N ALA A 435 4.26 -14.59 -26.70
CA ALA A 435 3.03 -14.38 -27.49
C ALA A 435 1.77 -14.73 -26.67
N ASP A 436 1.78 -15.86 -25.98
CA ASP A 436 0.65 -16.34 -25.17
C ASP A 436 0.46 -15.56 -23.86
N ALA A 437 1.51 -14.92 -23.33
CA ALA A 437 1.38 -13.96 -22.23
C ALA A 437 0.79 -12.63 -22.73
N ARG A 438 1.18 -12.16 -23.92
CA ARG A 438 0.60 -10.96 -24.55
C ARG A 438 -0.88 -11.18 -24.95
N ALA A 439 -1.25 -12.40 -25.34
CA ALA A 439 -2.65 -12.79 -25.52
C ALA A 439 -3.42 -12.82 -24.19
N ALA A 440 -2.83 -13.34 -23.11
CA ALA A 440 -3.44 -13.32 -21.79
C ALA A 440 -3.59 -11.89 -21.21
N LEU A 441 -2.63 -10.99 -21.47
CA LEU A 441 -2.75 -9.56 -21.15
C LEU A 441 -3.91 -8.93 -21.89
N ARG A 442 -4.03 -9.16 -23.21
CA ARG A 442 -5.14 -8.65 -24.01
C ARG A 442 -6.50 -9.13 -23.47
N GLN A 443 -6.60 -10.40 -23.09
CA GLN A 443 -7.82 -10.96 -22.47
C GLN A 443 -8.18 -10.25 -21.14
N LEU A 444 -7.19 -9.82 -20.35
CA LEU A 444 -7.41 -9.01 -19.15
C LEU A 444 -7.85 -7.58 -19.49
N GLU A 445 -7.27 -6.96 -20.51
CA GLU A 445 -7.64 -5.60 -20.98
C GLU A 445 -9.06 -5.57 -21.57
N GLU A 446 -9.38 -6.51 -22.48
CA GLU A 446 -10.70 -6.69 -23.10
C GLU A 446 -11.81 -6.99 -22.07
N TRP A 447 -11.47 -7.71 -20.99
CA TRP A 447 -12.35 -7.96 -19.86
C TRP A 447 -12.53 -6.72 -18.97
N LEU A 448 -11.46 -5.96 -18.73
CA LEU A 448 -11.43 -4.84 -17.80
C LEU A 448 -12.15 -3.60 -18.33
N GLU A 449 -11.87 -3.19 -19.57
CA GLU A 449 -12.28 -1.89 -20.10
C GLU A 449 -13.80 -1.62 -19.99
N PRO A 450 -14.72 -2.56 -20.35
CA PRO A 450 -16.16 -2.33 -20.23
C PRO A 450 -16.65 -2.17 -18.79
N GLN A 451 -15.86 -2.60 -17.79
CA GLN A 451 -16.19 -2.45 -16.38
C GLN A 451 -15.84 -1.06 -15.82
N LEU A 452 -15.04 -0.27 -16.56
CA LEU A 452 -14.60 1.08 -16.19
C LEU A 452 -15.56 2.18 -16.66
N ASP A 453 -16.55 1.85 -17.50
CA ASP A 453 -17.52 2.80 -18.02
C ASP A 453 -18.25 3.57 -16.90
N SER A 454 -18.40 4.88 -17.06
CA SER A 454 -18.89 5.78 -16.01
C SER A 454 -20.39 5.73 -15.76
N THR A 455 -21.16 5.00 -16.58
CA THR A 455 -22.62 4.91 -16.49
C THR A 455 -23.11 3.48 -16.25
N THR A 456 -22.36 2.48 -16.71
CA THR A 456 -22.73 1.05 -16.74
C THR A 456 -21.64 0.13 -16.19
N GLY A 457 -20.42 0.63 -15.99
CA GLY A 457 -19.28 -0.14 -15.54
C GLY A 457 -19.35 -0.48 -14.05
N ARG A 458 -19.39 -1.78 -13.71
CA ARG A 458 -19.47 -2.26 -12.32
C ARG A 458 -18.28 -1.88 -11.43
N LEU A 459 -17.19 -1.35 -12.00
CA LEU A 459 -16.02 -0.84 -11.26
C LEU A 459 -15.96 0.70 -11.22
N HIS A 460 -17.00 1.40 -11.72
CA HIS A 460 -17.02 2.87 -11.81
C HIS A 460 -16.61 3.56 -10.50
N ALA A 461 -17.15 3.13 -9.35
CA ALA A 461 -16.85 3.69 -8.03
C ALA A 461 -15.36 3.60 -7.62
N ILE A 462 -14.56 2.76 -8.30
CA ILE A 462 -13.11 2.60 -8.09
C ILE A 462 -12.30 2.75 -9.39
N THR A 463 -12.83 3.44 -10.41
CA THR A 463 -12.20 3.57 -11.76
C THR A 463 -10.72 3.91 -11.69
N ASP A 464 -10.33 4.87 -10.85
CA ASP A 464 -8.93 5.29 -10.68
C ASP A 464 -8.00 4.15 -10.27
N TRP A 465 -8.45 3.22 -9.43
CA TRP A 465 -7.70 2.04 -9.02
C TRP A 465 -7.80 0.94 -10.09
N ALA A 466 -9.00 0.64 -10.56
CA ALA A 466 -9.27 -0.45 -11.49
C ALA A 466 -8.55 -0.26 -12.84
N ALA A 467 -8.46 0.96 -13.37
CA ALA A 467 -7.71 1.27 -14.58
C ALA A 467 -6.19 1.00 -14.47
N LYS A 468 -5.65 0.81 -13.26
CA LYS A 468 -4.22 0.48 -13.02
C LYS A 468 -3.98 -1.02 -12.82
N LEU A 469 -5.02 -1.85 -12.82
CA LEU A 469 -4.94 -3.29 -12.60
C LEU A 469 -4.06 -4.02 -13.61
N ALA A 470 -4.12 -3.64 -14.90
CA ALA A 470 -3.29 -4.27 -15.94
C ALA A 470 -1.80 -3.99 -15.73
N GLY A 471 -1.43 -2.73 -15.41
CA GLY A 471 -0.06 -2.36 -15.04
C GLY A 471 0.41 -3.07 -13.77
N ALA A 472 -0.40 -3.10 -12.71
CA ALA A 472 -0.08 -3.83 -11.48
C ALA A 472 0.13 -5.35 -11.72
N THR A 473 -0.68 -5.94 -12.61
CA THR A 473 -0.52 -7.36 -13.01
C THR A 473 0.80 -7.60 -13.74
N LEU A 474 1.25 -6.67 -14.59
CA LEU A 474 2.56 -6.76 -15.25
C LEU A 474 3.72 -6.69 -14.24
N ARG A 475 3.65 -5.78 -13.26
CA ARG A 475 4.66 -5.65 -12.21
C ARG A 475 4.79 -6.93 -11.38
N LEU A 476 3.64 -7.49 -10.98
CA LEU A 476 3.56 -8.79 -10.33
C LEU A 476 4.18 -9.88 -11.21
N ALA A 477 3.83 -9.95 -12.50
CA ALA A 477 4.39 -10.93 -13.42
C ALA A 477 5.92 -10.82 -13.57
N GLY A 478 6.48 -9.61 -13.60
CA GLY A 478 7.91 -9.36 -13.63
C GLY A 478 8.63 -9.88 -12.38
N MET A 479 8.13 -9.55 -11.18
CA MET A 479 8.71 -10.06 -9.92
C MET A 479 8.62 -11.59 -9.80
N LEU A 480 7.46 -12.17 -10.14
CA LEU A 480 7.25 -13.62 -10.07
C LEU A 480 8.16 -14.36 -11.07
N HIS A 481 8.39 -13.78 -12.26
CA HIS A 481 9.30 -14.31 -13.27
C HIS A 481 10.75 -14.33 -12.78
N LEU A 482 11.26 -13.21 -12.24
CA LEU A 482 12.62 -13.16 -11.70
C LEU A 482 12.80 -14.07 -10.48
N ALA A 483 11.80 -14.12 -9.60
CA ALA A 483 11.80 -15.02 -8.45
C ALA A 483 11.73 -16.51 -8.83
N ALA A 484 11.15 -16.87 -9.98
CA ALA A 484 11.15 -18.23 -10.52
C ALA A 484 12.44 -18.58 -11.28
N HIS A 485 13.12 -17.59 -11.88
CA HIS A 485 14.21 -17.79 -12.83
C HIS A 485 15.48 -17.00 -12.47
N ILE A 486 15.87 -16.95 -11.20
CA ILE A 486 16.87 -16.03 -10.61
C ILE A 486 18.23 -15.97 -11.35
N ARG A 487 18.63 -17.05 -12.05
CA ARG A 487 19.90 -17.12 -12.80
C ARG A 487 19.79 -16.87 -14.31
N SER A 488 18.58 -16.79 -14.88
CA SER A 488 18.37 -16.77 -16.34
C SER A 488 17.07 -16.09 -16.81
N GLY A 489 16.28 -15.52 -15.90
CA GLY A 489 15.00 -14.87 -16.20
C GLY A 489 15.18 -13.56 -16.96
N TYR A 490 16.39 -12.99 -16.93
CA TYR A 490 16.78 -11.77 -17.62
C TYR A 490 16.75 -11.95 -19.14
N ASP A 491 17.16 -13.12 -19.62
CA ASP A 491 17.25 -13.47 -21.05
C ASP A 491 15.98 -14.17 -21.58
N GLN A 492 14.96 -14.35 -20.73
CA GLN A 492 13.77 -15.15 -21.04
C GLN A 492 12.50 -14.30 -20.95
N PRO A 493 11.60 -14.33 -21.96
CA PRO A 493 10.34 -13.64 -21.89
C PRO A 493 9.38 -14.27 -20.88
N ILE A 494 8.56 -13.45 -20.23
CA ILE A 494 7.57 -13.87 -19.24
C ILE A 494 6.56 -14.84 -19.90
N SER A 495 6.39 -16.02 -19.31
CA SER A 495 5.50 -17.06 -19.81
C SER A 495 4.02 -16.75 -19.56
N SER A 496 3.11 -17.35 -20.34
CA SER A 496 1.66 -17.22 -20.09
C SER A 496 1.26 -17.81 -18.73
N ALA A 497 1.97 -18.82 -18.23
CA ALA A 497 1.74 -19.37 -16.90
C ALA A 497 2.08 -18.35 -15.80
N THR A 498 3.25 -17.71 -15.89
CA THR A 498 3.70 -16.67 -14.95
C THR A 498 2.77 -15.46 -14.99
N PHE A 499 2.36 -15.01 -16.18
CA PHE A 499 1.39 -13.92 -16.32
C PHE A 499 0.01 -14.29 -15.74
N ARG A 500 -0.49 -15.52 -15.98
CA ARG A 500 -1.77 -15.97 -15.43
C ARG A 500 -1.71 -16.18 -13.91
N ALA A 501 -0.56 -16.49 -13.33
CA ALA A 501 -0.35 -16.46 -11.88
C ALA A 501 -0.45 -15.03 -11.33
N ALA A 502 0.24 -14.06 -11.95
CA ALA A 502 0.12 -12.65 -11.61
C ALA A 502 -1.33 -12.13 -11.74
N ALA A 503 -2.08 -12.61 -12.74
CA ALA A 503 -3.48 -12.25 -12.93
C ALA A 503 -4.39 -12.78 -11.80
N ARG A 504 -4.11 -13.96 -11.22
CA ARG A 504 -4.85 -14.45 -10.03
C ARG A 504 -4.65 -13.51 -8.84
N LEU A 505 -3.41 -13.07 -8.59
CA LEU A 505 -3.12 -12.04 -7.58
C LEU A 505 -3.81 -10.71 -7.92
N GLY A 506 -3.83 -10.29 -9.18
CA GLY A 506 -4.56 -9.11 -9.64
C GLY A 506 -6.06 -9.17 -9.34
N HIS A 507 -6.74 -10.28 -9.66
CA HIS A 507 -8.16 -10.47 -9.36
C HIS A 507 -8.44 -10.56 -7.85
N TYR A 508 -7.54 -11.17 -7.07
CA TYR A 508 -7.58 -11.11 -5.60
C TYR A 508 -7.52 -9.66 -5.12
N TYR A 509 -6.53 -8.87 -5.59
CA TYR A 509 -6.35 -7.48 -5.18
C TYR A 509 -7.52 -6.59 -5.62
N LEU A 510 -8.18 -6.86 -6.75
CA LEU A 510 -9.39 -6.16 -7.16
C LEU A 510 -10.56 -6.39 -6.17
N ALA A 511 -10.77 -7.63 -5.72
CA ALA A 511 -11.81 -7.94 -4.74
C ALA A 511 -11.54 -7.28 -3.37
N GLN A 512 -10.26 -7.29 -2.94
CA GLN A 512 -9.81 -6.60 -1.74
C GLN A 512 -9.94 -5.08 -1.85
N ALA A 513 -9.58 -4.50 -3.00
CA ALA A 513 -9.70 -3.07 -3.27
C ALA A 513 -11.15 -2.61 -3.18
N LEU A 514 -12.09 -3.33 -3.81
CA LEU A 514 -13.53 -3.04 -3.68
C LEU A 514 -13.96 -2.97 -2.21
N ALA A 515 -13.65 -3.99 -1.40
CA ALA A 515 -13.99 -3.99 0.03
C ALA A 515 -13.28 -2.88 0.85
N VAL A 516 -12.09 -2.43 0.43
CA VAL A 516 -11.38 -1.30 1.06
C VAL A 516 -11.96 0.05 0.65
N PHE A 517 -12.39 0.24 -0.59
CA PHE A 517 -13.10 1.45 -1.01
C PHE A 517 -14.52 1.52 -0.39
N ASP A 518 -15.23 0.39 -0.26
CA ASP A 518 -16.49 0.26 0.52
C ASP A 518 -16.30 0.62 2.01
N LEU A 519 -15.08 0.42 2.55
CA LEU A 519 -14.69 0.72 3.93
C LEU A 519 -14.25 2.18 4.11
N MET A 520 -13.72 2.80 3.04
CA MET A 520 -13.24 4.18 2.98
C MET A 520 -14.35 5.22 2.73
N GLY A 521 -15.59 4.80 2.46
CA GLY A 521 -16.67 5.71 2.07
C GLY A 521 -16.53 6.20 0.62
N ALA A 522 -16.14 5.30 -0.30
CA ALA A 522 -16.20 5.58 -1.74
C ALA A 522 -17.65 5.60 -2.24
N ASP A 523 -18.48 4.71 -1.70
CA ASP A 523 -19.93 4.63 -1.88
C ASP A 523 -20.63 5.38 -0.73
N SER A 524 -21.29 6.49 -1.04
CA SER A 524 -22.08 7.28 -0.07
C SER A 524 -23.35 6.58 0.36
N ASP A 525 -23.95 5.82 -0.54
CA ASP A 525 -25.34 5.39 -0.47
C ASP A 525 -25.44 4.11 0.37
N LEU A 526 -24.43 3.24 0.25
CA LEU A 526 -24.17 2.14 1.18
C LEU A 526 -23.78 2.64 2.58
N GLU A 527 -23.03 3.74 2.70
CA GLU A 527 -22.69 4.30 4.00
C GLU A 527 -23.92 4.92 4.70
N ASP A 528 -24.80 5.55 3.93
CA ASP A 528 -26.09 6.08 4.37
C ASP A 528 -27.09 4.97 4.71
N ALA A 529 -27.16 3.90 3.91
CA ALA A 529 -27.93 2.69 4.24
C ALA A 529 -27.48 2.07 5.57
N ARG A 530 -26.16 1.97 5.81
CA ARG A 530 -25.60 1.51 7.09
C ARG A 530 -25.96 2.45 8.25
N HIS A 531 -26.00 3.77 8.03
CA HIS A 531 -26.42 4.72 9.05
C HIS A 531 -27.90 4.57 9.40
N VAL A 532 -28.77 4.39 8.41
CA VAL A 532 -30.20 4.12 8.61
C VAL A 532 -30.41 2.77 9.29
N LEU A 533 -29.71 1.69 8.91
CA LEU A 533 -29.80 0.40 9.59
C LEU A 533 -29.36 0.49 11.05
N ALA A 534 -28.24 1.17 11.34
CA ALA A 534 -27.78 1.39 12.71
C ALA A 534 -28.76 2.23 13.55
N TRP A 535 -29.58 3.08 12.91
CA TRP A 535 -30.73 3.72 13.57
C TRP A 535 -31.84 2.70 13.85
N ILE A 536 -32.26 1.90 12.86
CA ILE A 536 -33.30 0.86 12.98
C ILE A 536 -32.98 -0.13 14.11
N THR A 537 -31.81 -0.77 14.10
CA THR A 537 -31.41 -1.77 15.10
C THR A 537 -31.34 -1.18 16.51
N ARG A 538 -30.98 0.11 16.63
CA ARG A 538 -30.90 0.82 17.93
C ARG A 538 -32.26 1.24 18.46
N THR A 539 -33.22 1.59 17.61
CA THR A 539 -34.59 1.94 18.05
C THR A 539 -35.50 0.71 18.18
N ARG A 540 -35.16 -0.40 17.52
CA ARG A 540 -36.03 -1.59 17.33
C ARG A 540 -37.40 -1.24 16.75
N SER A 541 -37.46 -0.18 15.93
CA SER A 541 -38.68 0.23 15.22
C SER A 541 -39.13 -0.89 14.28
N ARG A 542 -40.35 -1.41 14.48
CA ARG A 542 -40.98 -2.40 13.58
C ARG A 542 -41.53 -1.75 12.30
N GLU A 543 -41.97 -0.50 12.39
CA GLU A 543 -42.38 0.32 11.26
C GLU A 543 -41.84 1.75 11.45
N PHE A 544 -41.62 2.47 10.35
CA PHE A 544 -41.33 3.91 10.37
C PHE A 544 -41.85 4.60 9.11
N THR A 545 -42.22 5.88 9.19
CA THR A 545 -42.41 6.68 7.97
C THR A 545 -41.10 7.35 7.55
N ARG A 546 -40.97 7.61 6.26
CA ARG A 546 -39.81 8.34 5.70
C ARG A 546 -39.57 9.71 6.35
N ARG A 547 -40.62 10.38 6.86
CA ARG A 547 -40.50 11.67 7.55
C ARG A 547 -39.91 11.50 8.95
N ASP A 548 -40.33 10.47 9.69
CA ASP A 548 -39.87 10.23 11.05
C ASP A 548 -38.40 9.79 11.06
N LEU A 549 -38.03 8.93 10.12
CA LEU A 549 -36.63 8.60 9.84
C LEU A 549 -35.83 9.89 9.58
N PHE A 550 -36.26 10.74 8.62
CA PHE A 550 -35.56 11.99 8.33
C PHE A 550 -35.41 12.88 9.56
N TYR A 551 -36.45 13.08 10.38
CA TYR A 551 -36.32 13.89 11.59
C TYR A 551 -35.38 13.31 12.64
N ALA A 552 -35.16 11.99 12.63
CA ALA A 552 -34.32 11.28 13.59
C ALA A 552 -32.87 11.01 13.12
N VAL A 553 -32.57 11.02 11.81
CA VAL A 553 -31.20 10.92 11.26
C VAL A 553 -30.68 12.18 10.56
N ARG A 554 -31.50 13.23 10.40
CA ARG A 554 -31.08 14.50 9.76
C ARG A 554 -29.77 15.06 10.33
N GLY A 555 -28.87 15.42 9.43
CA GLY A 555 -27.60 16.08 9.74
C GLY A 555 -27.23 17.03 8.62
N LYS A 556 -26.70 18.21 8.96
CA LYS A 556 -26.43 19.31 8.00
C LYS A 556 -25.52 18.94 6.81
N THR A 557 -24.85 17.80 6.87
CA THR A 557 -23.85 17.32 5.91
C THR A 557 -24.12 15.90 5.38
N ARG A 558 -25.21 15.23 5.81
CA ARG A 558 -25.53 13.85 5.42
C ARG A 558 -26.90 13.84 4.74
N PHE A 559 -27.98 13.79 5.52
CA PHE A 559 -29.34 14.01 5.02
C PHE A 559 -29.76 15.47 5.23
N ALA A 560 -29.62 16.29 4.18
CA ALA A 560 -29.99 17.70 4.18
C ALA A 560 -31.47 17.92 3.77
N LYS A 561 -32.01 17.03 2.95
CA LYS A 561 -33.40 16.98 2.49
C LYS A 561 -33.94 15.55 2.62
N VAL A 562 -35.27 15.42 2.58
CA VAL A 562 -35.97 14.11 2.63
C VAL A 562 -35.65 13.22 1.42
N THR A 563 -35.28 13.82 0.28
CA THR A 563 -34.80 13.13 -0.94
C THR A 563 -33.52 12.33 -0.72
N ASP A 564 -32.66 12.81 0.17
CA ASP A 564 -31.30 12.28 0.33
C ASP A 564 -31.30 10.89 1.01
N LEU A 565 -32.47 10.45 1.48
CA LEU A 565 -32.71 9.09 1.99
C LEU A 565 -33.07 8.07 0.88
N ASP A 566 -33.36 8.49 -0.36
CA ASP A 566 -33.83 7.58 -1.42
C ASP A 566 -32.84 6.43 -1.70
N PRO A 567 -31.54 6.67 -1.97
CA PRO A 567 -30.61 5.59 -2.31
C PRO A 567 -30.43 4.59 -1.15
N ALA A 568 -30.32 5.12 0.07
CA ALA A 568 -30.21 4.34 1.29
C ALA A 568 -31.44 3.44 1.53
N LEU A 569 -32.65 3.94 1.27
CA LEU A 569 -33.90 3.20 1.43
C LEU A 569 -34.11 2.17 0.32
N VAL A 570 -33.69 2.45 -0.92
CA VAL A 570 -33.70 1.47 -2.02
C VAL A 570 -32.77 0.31 -1.68
N LEU A 571 -31.50 0.59 -1.35
CA LEU A 571 -30.49 -0.43 -1.03
C LEU A 571 -30.90 -1.28 0.19
N LEU A 572 -31.49 -0.67 1.22
CA LEU A 572 -32.10 -1.37 2.37
C LEU A 572 -33.26 -2.31 1.97
N THR A 573 -34.04 -1.94 0.95
CA THR A 573 -35.19 -2.73 0.47
C THR A 573 -34.71 -3.89 -0.41
N GLU A 574 -33.77 -3.65 -1.31
CA GLU A 574 -33.13 -4.68 -2.15
C GLU A 574 -32.41 -5.75 -1.31
N HIS A 575 -31.78 -5.35 -0.21
CA HIS A 575 -31.16 -6.25 0.77
C HIS A 575 -32.16 -6.88 1.77
N GLY A 576 -33.45 -6.57 1.70
CA GLY A 576 -34.50 -7.19 2.54
C GLY A 576 -34.54 -6.75 4.01
N HIS A 577 -33.82 -5.69 4.41
CA HIS A 577 -33.88 -5.17 5.80
C HIS A 577 -35.20 -4.45 6.09
N ILE A 578 -35.79 -3.85 5.07
CA ILE A 578 -37.08 -3.17 5.11
C ILE A 578 -37.91 -3.54 3.87
N ARG A 579 -39.22 -3.34 3.92
CA ARG A 579 -40.11 -3.39 2.74
C ARG A 579 -41.14 -2.28 2.79
N HIS A 580 -41.62 -1.82 1.63
CA HIS A 580 -42.65 -0.78 1.58
C HIS A 580 -44.01 -1.40 1.94
N LYS A 581 -44.66 -0.87 2.97
CA LYS A 581 -46.01 -1.30 3.36
C LYS A 581 -47.05 -0.65 2.41
N PRO A 582 -48.05 -1.39 1.90
CA PRO A 582 -49.12 -0.79 1.11
C PRO A 582 -49.83 0.31 1.89
N ALA A 583 -50.08 1.46 1.25
CA ALA A 583 -50.67 2.60 1.92
C ALA A 583 -52.20 2.50 1.95
N GLU A 584 -52.79 2.51 3.14
CA GLU A 584 -54.24 2.65 3.28
C GLU A 584 -54.72 4.02 2.76
N PRO A 585 -55.86 4.10 2.04
CA PRO A 585 -56.36 5.36 1.50
C PRO A 585 -56.69 6.37 2.61
N ASN A 586 -55.98 7.50 2.64
CA ASN A 586 -56.20 8.56 3.64
C ASN A 586 -57.60 9.20 3.46
N PRO A 587 -58.54 9.06 4.43
CA PRO A 587 -59.93 9.51 4.27
C PRO A 587 -60.11 11.03 4.09
N LYS A 588 -59.07 11.83 4.33
CA LYS A 588 -59.12 13.30 4.23
C LYS A 588 -58.46 13.88 2.97
N GLY A 589 -57.97 13.02 2.08
CA GLY A 589 -57.36 13.40 0.81
C GLY A 589 -55.91 13.88 0.93
N GLY A 590 -55.06 13.40 0.02
CA GLY A 590 -53.62 13.71 -0.04
C GLY A 590 -52.79 12.46 -0.26
N ARG A 591 -51.64 12.60 -0.94
CA ARG A 591 -50.72 11.48 -1.20
C ARG A 591 -50.27 10.87 0.14
N PRO A 592 -50.48 9.57 0.40
CA PRO A 592 -50.11 8.96 1.66
C PRO A 592 -48.58 8.96 1.86
N SER A 593 -48.16 8.93 3.12
CA SER A 593 -46.75 8.79 3.47
C SER A 593 -46.22 7.40 3.12
N ALA A 594 -45.02 7.32 2.57
CA ALA A 594 -44.28 6.06 2.48
C ALA A 594 -44.01 5.52 3.89
N VAL A 595 -44.53 4.32 4.18
CA VAL A 595 -44.33 3.57 5.43
C VAL A 595 -43.49 2.35 5.10
N TYR A 596 -42.44 2.12 5.88
CA TYR A 596 -41.57 0.95 5.76
C TYR A 596 -41.77 0.04 6.96
N GLU A 597 -41.98 -1.24 6.68
CA GLU A 597 -41.93 -2.33 7.65
C GLU A 597 -40.48 -2.83 7.75
N VAL A 598 -40.02 -3.19 8.94
CA VAL A 598 -38.66 -3.65 9.23
C VAL A 598 -38.64 -5.15 9.42
N HIS A 599 -37.61 -5.82 8.89
CA HIS A 599 -37.46 -7.27 9.01
C HIS A 599 -37.46 -7.73 10.49
N PRO A 600 -38.27 -8.73 10.91
CA PRO A 600 -38.44 -9.13 12.31
C PRO A 600 -37.13 -9.40 13.06
N ALA A 601 -36.18 -10.08 12.42
CA ALA A 601 -34.85 -10.40 12.96
C ALA A 601 -34.00 -9.17 13.39
N LEU A 602 -34.34 -7.95 12.95
CA LEU A 602 -33.71 -6.70 13.40
C LEU A 602 -34.34 -6.11 14.68
N THR A 603 -35.45 -6.69 15.15
CA THR A 603 -36.26 -6.19 16.28
C THR A 603 -36.40 -7.19 17.43
N GLU A 604 -36.22 -8.48 17.17
CA GLU A 604 -36.33 -9.55 18.17
C GLU A 604 -35.07 -9.71 19.03
N SER A 605 -35.24 -10.24 20.23
CA SER A 605 -34.14 -10.55 21.16
C SER A 605 -33.66 -11.98 20.94
N THR A 606 -32.43 -12.15 20.46
CA THR A 606 -31.77 -13.46 20.37
C THR A 606 -31.46 -14.03 21.75
N GLU A 607 -32.40 -14.78 22.33
CA GLU A 607 -32.01 -15.92 23.16
C GLU A 607 -31.38 -17.00 22.25
N PRO A 608 -30.38 -17.77 22.74
CA PRO A 608 -29.66 -18.71 21.90
C PRO A 608 -30.52 -19.95 21.58
N THR A 609 -31.20 -19.91 20.43
CA THR A 609 -31.98 -21.03 19.90
C THR A 609 -31.11 -22.27 19.71
N LYS A 610 -31.34 -23.32 20.52
CA LYS A 610 -30.66 -24.60 20.35
C LYS A 610 -31.03 -25.20 18.98
N PRO A 611 -30.06 -25.69 18.18
CA PRO A 611 -30.36 -26.32 16.90
C PRO A 611 -31.20 -27.59 17.11
N ARG A 612 -32.26 -27.75 16.31
CA ARG A 612 -33.10 -28.96 16.30
C ARG A 612 -32.35 -30.12 15.64
N SER A 613 -31.77 -31.01 16.45
CA SER A 613 -31.26 -32.29 15.95
C SER A 613 -32.42 -33.17 15.45
N SER A 614 -32.37 -33.53 14.17
CA SER A 614 -33.33 -34.45 13.54
C SER A 614 -32.58 -35.52 12.74
N VAL A 615 -31.99 -36.47 13.48
CA VAL A 615 -31.41 -37.71 12.95
C VAL A 615 -31.96 -38.87 13.78
N GLY A 616 -32.41 -39.94 13.11
CA GLY A 616 -33.10 -41.06 13.75
C GLY A 616 -32.21 -41.87 14.69
N SER A 617 -32.78 -42.30 15.82
CA SER A 617 -32.14 -43.26 16.71
C SER A 617 -32.27 -44.69 16.16
N VAL A 618 -31.14 -45.31 15.84
CA VAL A 618 -31.03 -46.78 15.75
C VAL A 618 -30.19 -47.22 16.94
N GLY A 619 -30.81 -47.93 17.87
CA GLY A 619 -30.19 -48.28 19.15
C GLY A 619 -29.13 -49.38 19.01
N PHE A 620 -27.98 -49.17 19.65
CA PHE A 620 -27.05 -50.25 20.01
C PHE A 620 -26.69 -50.13 21.50
N VAL A 621 -26.55 -51.28 22.15
CA VAL A 621 -26.34 -51.41 23.59
C VAL A 621 -24.90 -51.84 23.84
N HIS A 622 -24.16 -51.14 24.72
CA HIS A 622 -23.40 -51.81 25.80
C HIS A 622 -22.79 -50.84 26.85
N ALA A 623 -22.82 -51.32 28.10
CA ALA A 623 -22.02 -51.00 29.28
C ALA A 623 -21.10 -49.76 29.35
N THR A 624 -21.28 -48.97 30.41
CA THR A 624 -20.24 -48.10 31.00
C THR A 624 -19.32 -48.90 31.94
N PRO A 625 -18.17 -48.32 32.32
CA PRO A 625 -18.04 -47.90 33.73
C PRO A 625 -17.53 -46.45 33.90
N ARG A 626 -17.66 -45.91 35.13
CA ARG A 626 -17.12 -44.60 35.55
C ARG A 626 -15.65 -44.71 35.99
N PRO A 627 -14.88 -43.62 35.86
CA PRO A 627 -14.34 -42.92 37.04
C PRO A 627 -14.97 -41.51 37.15
N THR A 628 -15.55 -41.10 38.29
CA THR A 628 -14.93 -40.34 39.40
C THR A 628 -14.31 -39.01 38.97
N ALA A 629 -14.83 -37.91 39.52
CA ALA A 629 -14.23 -36.59 39.44
C ALA A 629 -13.14 -36.42 40.51
N ASP A 630 -12.15 -35.58 40.23
CA ASP A 630 -11.73 -34.43 41.06
C ASP A 630 -10.41 -33.88 40.49
N GLU A 631 -10.32 -32.56 40.28
CA GLU A 631 -9.12 -31.74 40.52
C GLU A 631 -9.42 -30.24 40.33
N GLU A 632 -8.74 -29.38 41.09
CA GLU A 632 -9.05 -27.96 41.26
C GLU A 632 -8.19 -27.05 40.36
N TYR A 633 -8.73 -25.87 40.01
CA TYR A 633 -7.95 -24.80 39.37
C TYR A 633 -7.24 -23.92 40.43
N PRO A 634 -5.90 -23.82 40.43
CA PRO A 634 -5.18 -22.75 41.13
C PRO A 634 -5.25 -21.42 40.35
N GLN A 635 -4.94 -20.32 41.03
CA GLN A 635 -4.92 -18.93 40.52
C GLN A 635 -3.57 -18.52 39.91
#